data_AF-A0A9J6BRV2-F1
#
_entry.id   AF-A0A9J6BRV2-F1
#
_cell.length_a   1.000
_cell.length_b   1.000
_cell.length_c   1.000
_cell.angle_alpha   90.00
_cell.angle_beta   90.00
_cell.angle_gamma   90.00
#
_symmetry.space_group_name_H-M   'P 1'
#
loop_
_entity.id
_entity.type
_entity.pdbx_description
1 polymer ?
#
loop_
_entity_poly.entity_id
_entity_poly.type
_entity_poly.pdbx_seq_one_letter_code
_entity_poly.pdbx_strand_id
1 'polypeptide(L)'
;MLYQLFLVILFGLLTIECGHVPGREGKCDYSNEYNPMLGHVYSCKIRNAVLHRDEKFTITGVHQSKGRRDAGVKFVEFSFSNLSHIPEQLFRKFPNLEYLSVNGVGLKSLTTVRNASELKVILGNNNQITALEADSFIDSVELEILSFRKNQISEINVQAFHNLGQLRELYLADNKINNLHMNTFGSLISLEILSLSGNLLQSIDLELFHANHQLREILLYDNKLTAIHPQTFSNMENLFNLELHGNLCVDKDIRLDEEDFQEKINNNLKVCYESYPSKE
;
A
#
# COMPACT_ATOMS: atom_id res chain seq x y z
N MET A 1 76.58 15.39 14.59
CA MET A 1 75.19 15.84 14.83
C MET A 1 74.36 14.60 15.06
N LEU A 2 74.03 14.36 16.32
CA LEU A 2 73.45 13.12 16.84
C LEU A 2 71.93 13.04 16.62
N TYR A 3 71.49 11.81 16.34
CA TYR A 3 70.16 11.30 16.64
C TYR A 3 69.77 11.54 18.12
N GLN A 4 68.53 11.95 18.41
CA GLN A 4 67.78 11.42 19.56
C GLN A 4 66.26 11.66 19.50
N LEU A 5 65.57 10.57 19.84
CA LEU A 5 64.17 10.36 20.20
C LEU A 5 63.67 11.34 21.27
N PHE A 6 62.40 11.78 21.23
CA PHE A 6 61.58 11.89 22.44
C PHE A 6 60.09 11.66 22.15
N LEU A 7 59.61 10.56 22.71
CA LEU A 7 58.21 10.19 22.87
C LEU A 7 57.62 11.09 23.97
N VAL A 8 56.50 11.77 23.71
CA VAL A 8 55.59 12.24 24.77
C VAL A 8 54.18 11.80 24.41
N ILE A 9 53.75 10.73 25.07
CA ILE A 9 52.35 10.32 25.16
C ILE A 9 51.69 11.27 26.16
N LEU A 10 50.70 12.05 25.73
CA LEU A 10 49.70 12.59 26.66
C LEU A 10 48.31 12.41 26.05
N PHE A 11 47.49 11.68 26.82
CA PHE A 11 46.08 11.44 26.61
C PHE A 11 45.31 12.74 26.38
N GLY A 12 44.84 12.93 25.16
CA GLY A 12 43.76 13.83 24.83
C GLY A 12 42.84 13.10 23.86
N LEU A 13 41.66 12.71 24.33
CA LEU A 13 40.56 12.24 23.49
C LEU A 13 40.16 13.35 22.52
N LEU A 14 40.90 13.49 21.43
CA LEU A 14 40.33 13.93 20.17
C LEU A 14 39.51 12.75 19.68
N THR A 15 38.24 12.71 20.11
CA THR A 15 37.21 12.07 19.29
C THR A 15 37.20 12.83 17.97
N ILE A 16 37.94 12.32 17.01
CA ILE A 16 37.72 12.63 15.61
C ILE A 16 36.30 12.09 15.35
N GLU A 17 35.30 12.98 15.34
CA GLU A 17 33.98 12.65 14.84
C GLU A 17 34.12 12.27 13.36
N CYS A 18 34.32 10.98 13.12
CA CYS A 18 34.25 10.41 11.80
C CYS A 18 32.81 10.52 11.27
N GLY A 19 32.59 11.52 10.42
CA GLY A 19 31.78 11.38 9.21
C GLY A 19 30.28 11.56 9.37
N HIS A 20 29.81 12.81 9.20
CA HIS A 20 28.50 13.04 8.58
C HIS A 20 28.58 12.49 7.15
N VAL A 21 28.07 11.28 6.92
CA VAL A 21 27.94 10.71 5.58
C VAL A 21 26.72 11.38 4.94
N PRO A 22 26.88 12.26 3.93
CA PRO A 22 25.75 12.90 3.29
C PRO A 22 24.92 11.80 2.60
N GLY A 23 23.66 11.62 3.01
CA GLY A 23 22.72 10.74 2.30
C GLY A 23 21.94 9.70 3.13
N ARG A 24 22.01 9.69 4.47
CA ARG A 24 21.28 8.71 5.32
C ARG A 24 20.32 9.33 6.36
N GLU A 25 19.99 10.60 6.18
CA GLU A 25 19.18 11.36 7.11
C GLU A 25 17.94 11.95 6.41
N GLY A 26 16.77 11.68 6.97
CA GLY A 26 15.53 12.35 6.60
C GLY A 26 15.25 13.49 7.55
N LYS A 27 15.43 14.74 7.11
CA LYS A 27 15.05 15.90 7.92
C LYS A 27 13.54 16.12 7.82
N CYS A 28 12.90 16.05 8.98
CA CYS A 28 11.48 16.29 9.13
C CYS A 28 11.15 17.79 9.17
N ASP A 29 10.25 18.20 8.29
CA ASP A 29 9.54 19.47 8.32
C ASP A 29 8.22 19.27 9.08
N TYR A 30 8.23 19.57 10.37
CA TYR A 30 7.09 19.36 11.26
C TYR A 30 6.06 20.48 11.11
N SER A 31 4.78 20.16 10.98
CA SER A 31 3.73 21.19 10.86
C SER A 31 2.40 20.72 11.44
N ASN A 32 1.47 21.66 11.66
CA ASN A 32 0.06 21.31 11.84
C ASN A 32 -0.63 21.49 10.49
N GLU A 33 -1.34 20.48 10.02
CA GLU A 33 -2.05 20.55 8.74
C GLU A 33 -3.39 19.83 8.80
N TYR A 34 -4.22 20.05 7.78
CA TYR A 34 -5.47 19.34 7.60
C TYR A 34 -5.25 18.16 6.65
N ASN A 35 -5.59 16.96 7.10
CA ASN A 35 -5.62 15.76 6.29
C ASN A 35 -7.10 15.37 6.09
N PRO A 36 -7.56 15.07 4.85
CA PRO A 36 -8.97 14.75 4.60
C PRO A 36 -9.53 13.57 5.42
N MET A 37 -8.68 12.60 5.77
CA MET A 37 -9.08 11.42 6.55
C MET A 37 -8.97 11.64 8.05
N LEU A 38 -7.91 12.30 8.51
CA LEU A 38 -7.60 12.44 9.94
C LEU A 38 -8.05 13.79 10.54
N GLY A 39 -8.53 14.72 9.72
CA GLY A 39 -8.80 16.10 10.13
C GLY A 39 -7.51 16.87 10.46
N HIS A 40 -7.55 17.71 11.49
CA HIS A 40 -6.36 18.46 11.91
C HIS A 40 -5.34 17.56 12.61
N VAL A 41 -4.15 17.46 12.03
CA VAL A 41 -3.08 16.57 12.49
C VAL A 41 -1.76 17.31 12.67
N TYR A 42 -0.91 16.74 13.52
CA TYR A 42 0.50 17.09 13.57
C TYR A 42 1.27 16.14 12.67
N SER A 43 2.06 16.69 11.76
CA SER A 43 2.67 15.94 10.68
C SER A 43 4.18 16.10 10.61
N CYS A 44 4.80 15.22 9.85
CA CYS A 44 6.21 15.23 9.52
C CYS A 44 6.40 15.01 8.01
N LYS A 45 6.86 16.03 7.29
CA LYS A 45 7.20 15.91 5.87
C LYS A 45 8.69 15.75 5.69
N ILE A 46 9.10 14.66 5.05
CA ILE A 46 10.50 14.35 4.79
C ILE A 46 10.76 14.51 3.28
N ARG A 47 11.75 15.33 2.93
CA ARG A 47 12.10 15.65 1.54
C ARG A 47 13.52 15.27 1.21
N ASN A 48 13.78 14.86 -0.03
CA ASN A 48 15.12 14.55 -0.55
C ASN A 48 15.85 13.49 0.29
N ALA A 49 15.11 12.60 0.95
CA ALA A 49 15.69 11.50 1.70
C ALA A 49 16.17 10.42 0.72
N VAL A 50 17.34 9.86 0.99
CA VAL A 50 17.88 8.71 0.24
C VAL A 50 18.09 7.58 1.23
N LEU A 51 17.69 6.37 0.84
CA LEU A 51 17.85 5.16 1.64
C LEU A 51 18.13 3.97 0.74
N HIS A 52 19.40 3.53 0.71
CA HIS A 52 19.79 2.32 0.01
C HIS A 52 19.64 1.06 0.91
N ARG A 53 19.84 -0.12 0.32
CA ARG A 53 19.71 -1.40 1.06
C ARG A 53 20.70 -1.45 2.23
N ASP A 54 20.23 -1.99 3.36
CA ASP A 54 21.00 -2.24 4.59
C ASP A 54 21.52 -0.99 5.32
N GLU A 55 21.05 0.20 4.92
CA GLU A 55 21.43 1.45 5.58
C GLU A 55 20.49 1.78 6.74
N LYS A 56 21.08 2.33 7.82
CA LYS A 56 20.27 2.90 8.91
C LYS A 56 19.75 4.26 8.47
N PHE A 57 18.43 4.44 8.54
CA PHE A 57 17.79 5.72 8.31
C PHE A 57 17.59 6.46 9.63
N THR A 58 18.08 7.70 9.70
CA THR A 58 17.85 8.56 10.86
C THR A 58 16.88 9.68 10.49
N ILE A 59 15.85 9.89 11.31
CA ILE A 59 14.90 10.99 11.13
C ILE A 59 15.19 12.08 12.16
N THR A 60 15.53 13.26 11.67
CA THR A 60 15.87 14.44 12.48
C THR A 60 14.88 15.57 12.24
N GLY A 61 15.06 16.70 12.93
CA GLY A 61 14.21 17.88 12.79
C GLY A 61 13.90 18.49 14.15
N VAL A 62 13.34 19.70 14.14
CA VAL A 62 12.97 20.42 15.35
C VAL A 62 11.47 20.70 15.32
N HIS A 63 10.77 20.34 16.39
CA HIS A 63 9.35 20.63 16.52
C HIS A 63 9.11 22.14 16.57
N GLN A 64 8.19 22.63 15.74
CA GLN A 64 7.89 24.06 15.63
C GLN A 64 7.06 24.63 16.81
N SER A 65 6.51 23.79 17.70
CA SER A 65 5.63 24.23 18.79
C SER A 65 6.04 23.65 20.14
N LYS A 66 5.99 24.47 21.19
CA LYS A 66 6.31 24.07 22.57
C LYS A 66 5.36 22.94 23.02
N GLY A 67 5.93 21.84 23.53
CA GLY A 67 5.17 20.68 24.01
C GLY A 67 4.84 19.63 22.95
N ARG A 68 5.14 19.86 21.67
CA ARG A 68 5.08 18.82 20.64
C ARG A 68 6.25 17.84 20.82
N ARG A 69 5.96 16.57 20.52
CA ARG A 69 6.87 15.43 20.62
C ARG A 69 6.57 14.47 19.48
N ASP A 70 7.53 13.61 19.14
CA ASP A 70 7.38 12.64 18.04
C ASP A 70 6.12 11.76 18.20
N ALA A 71 5.76 11.37 19.42
CA ALA A 71 4.52 10.62 19.70
C ALA A 71 3.21 11.36 19.36
N GLY A 72 3.27 12.67 19.09
CA GLY A 72 2.12 13.44 18.61
C GLY A 72 1.96 13.45 17.10
N VAL A 73 2.94 12.93 16.34
CA VAL A 73 2.90 12.89 14.88
C VAL A 73 1.97 11.78 14.43
N LYS A 74 0.94 12.14 13.66
CA LYS A 74 -0.07 11.21 13.12
C LYS A 74 0.03 11.01 11.61
N PHE A 75 0.73 11.91 10.91
CA PHE A 75 0.87 11.89 9.47
C PHE A 75 2.34 12.06 9.07
N VAL A 76 2.87 11.12 8.29
CA VAL A 76 4.19 11.21 7.68
C VAL A 76 4.05 11.13 6.15
N GLU A 77 4.75 12.02 5.47
CA GLU A 77 4.86 12.03 4.02
C GLU A 77 6.32 12.09 3.60
N PHE A 78 6.72 11.19 2.71
CA PHE A 78 7.96 11.30 1.95
C PHE A 78 7.68 11.88 0.58
N SER A 79 8.38 12.95 0.21
CA SER A 79 8.31 13.54 -1.13
C SER A 79 9.70 13.76 -1.70
N PHE A 80 9.83 13.67 -3.03
CA PHE A 80 11.11 13.82 -3.73
C PHE A 80 12.24 12.96 -3.12
N SER A 81 11.91 11.76 -2.64
CA SER A 81 12.82 10.87 -1.92
C SER A 81 13.10 9.61 -2.72
N ASN A 82 14.21 8.93 -2.43
CA ASN A 82 14.60 7.67 -3.06
C ASN A 82 14.85 6.62 -1.97
N LEU A 83 13.81 5.87 -1.63
CA LEU A 83 13.82 4.85 -0.60
C LEU A 83 13.71 3.47 -1.24
N SER A 84 14.69 2.60 -0.98
CA SER A 84 14.61 1.21 -1.43
C SER A 84 13.58 0.37 -0.66
N HIS A 85 13.32 0.72 0.59
CA HIS A 85 12.32 0.13 1.49
C HIS A 85 11.80 1.17 2.48
N ILE A 86 10.74 0.84 3.23
CA ILE A 86 10.25 1.69 4.32
C ILE A 86 11.22 1.55 5.52
N PRO A 87 11.72 2.64 6.12
CA PRO A 87 12.65 2.55 7.24
C PRO A 87 11.94 2.10 8.52
N GLU A 88 12.34 0.97 9.12
CA GLU A 88 11.74 0.44 10.36
C GLU A 88 11.81 1.45 11.54
N GLN A 89 12.85 2.29 11.57
CA GLN A 89 13.04 3.33 12.58
C GLN A 89 11.90 4.36 12.59
N LEU A 90 11.15 4.47 11.48
CA LEU A 90 10.02 5.38 11.36
C LEU A 90 8.97 5.13 12.43
N PHE A 91 8.54 3.87 12.59
CA PHE A 91 7.45 3.49 13.50
C PHE A 91 7.90 3.52 14.96
N ARG A 92 9.20 3.32 15.22
CA ARG A 92 9.77 3.52 16.56
C ARG A 92 9.80 5.00 16.95
N LYS A 93 10.08 5.89 15.99
CA LYS A 93 10.10 7.34 16.24
C LYS A 93 8.68 7.90 16.40
N PHE A 94 7.76 7.50 15.53
CA PHE A 94 6.37 7.95 15.51
C PHE A 94 5.42 6.79 15.89
N PRO A 95 5.31 6.45 17.18
CA PRO A 95 4.57 5.27 17.62
C PRO A 95 3.05 5.37 17.40
N ASN A 96 2.51 6.57 17.22
CA ASN A 96 1.08 6.81 17.00
C ASN A 96 0.79 7.27 15.56
N LEU A 97 1.61 6.81 14.60
CA LEU A 97 1.46 7.16 13.19
C LEU A 97 0.20 6.48 12.63
N GLU A 98 -0.75 7.29 12.13
CA GLU A 98 -2.01 6.81 11.56
C GLU A 98 -1.99 6.83 10.02
N TYR A 99 -1.19 7.72 9.41
CA TYR A 99 -1.16 7.91 7.96
C TYR A 99 0.27 7.97 7.45
N LEU A 100 0.61 7.10 6.51
CA LEU A 100 1.90 7.07 5.82
C LEU A 100 1.74 7.25 4.31
N SER A 101 2.35 8.30 3.76
CA SER A 101 2.52 8.47 2.32
C SER A 101 3.98 8.26 1.90
N VAL A 102 4.19 7.28 1.03
CA VAL A 102 5.46 6.93 0.39
C VAL A 102 5.28 6.84 -1.13
N ASN A 103 4.44 7.71 -1.68
CA ASN A 103 4.17 7.76 -3.11
C ASN A 103 5.42 8.18 -3.90
N GLY A 104 5.77 7.45 -4.96
CA GLY A 104 6.83 7.88 -5.88
C GLY A 104 8.23 7.89 -5.28
N VAL A 105 8.49 7.16 -4.19
CA VAL A 105 9.80 7.16 -3.53
C VAL A 105 10.73 6.06 -4.04
N GLY A 106 10.31 5.25 -5.01
CA GLY A 106 11.14 4.20 -5.61
C GLY A 106 11.23 2.91 -4.80
N LEU A 107 10.26 2.63 -3.93
CA LEU A 107 10.21 1.38 -3.16
C LEU A 107 10.24 0.18 -4.09
N LYS A 108 11.12 -0.79 -3.81
CA LYS A 108 11.20 -2.04 -4.58
C LYS A 108 10.49 -3.21 -3.91
N SER A 109 10.27 -3.11 -2.60
CA SER A 109 9.60 -4.13 -1.80
C SER A 109 8.99 -3.46 -0.56
N LEU A 110 7.92 -4.04 -0.05
CA LEU A 110 7.42 -3.77 1.28
C LEU A 110 8.19 -4.67 2.25
N THR A 111 9.15 -4.09 2.96
CA THR A 111 9.72 -4.74 4.14
C THR A 111 8.65 -4.87 5.20
N THR A 112 8.67 -5.95 5.99
CA THR A 112 7.78 -6.15 7.15
C THR A 112 7.69 -4.86 7.98
N VAL A 113 6.50 -4.29 8.04
CA VAL A 113 6.24 -3.05 8.78
C VAL A 113 5.89 -3.41 10.23
N ARG A 114 6.89 -3.38 11.12
CA ARG A 114 6.72 -3.70 12.55
C ARG A 114 6.41 -2.47 13.40
N ASN A 115 5.70 -2.67 14.51
CA ASN A 115 5.30 -1.63 15.46
C ASN A 115 4.42 -0.53 14.85
N ALA A 116 3.58 -0.90 13.88
CA ALA A 116 2.73 0.03 13.15
C ALA A 116 1.25 -0.26 13.39
N SER A 117 0.89 -0.48 14.66
CA SER A 117 -0.44 -0.88 15.11
C SER A 117 -1.50 0.19 14.94
N GLU A 118 -1.10 1.46 14.92
CA GLU A 118 -2.02 2.60 14.78
C GLU A 118 -2.23 3.01 13.31
N LEU A 119 -1.54 2.38 12.36
CA LEU A 119 -1.66 2.74 10.94
C LEU A 119 -3.05 2.43 10.42
N LYS A 120 -3.70 3.45 9.87
CA LYS A 120 -5.00 3.38 9.19
C LYS A 120 -4.89 3.54 7.68
N VAL A 121 -3.90 4.32 7.22
CA VAL A 121 -3.75 4.63 5.80
C VAL A 121 -2.30 4.45 5.36
N ILE A 122 -2.10 3.66 4.31
CA ILE A 122 -0.82 3.57 3.58
C ILE A 122 -1.05 3.90 2.10
N LEU A 123 -0.40 4.96 1.64
CA LEU A 123 -0.33 5.31 0.22
C LEU A 123 1.09 5.06 -0.31
N GLY A 124 1.26 4.00 -1.09
CA GLY A 124 2.52 3.58 -1.71
C GLY A 124 2.44 3.53 -3.24
N ASN A 125 1.72 4.47 -3.84
CA ASN A 125 1.49 4.55 -5.29
C ASN A 125 2.76 4.93 -6.06
N ASN A 126 2.84 4.56 -7.34
CA ASN A 126 3.93 4.94 -8.25
C ASN A 126 5.31 4.49 -7.75
N ASN A 127 5.40 3.26 -7.24
CA ASN A 127 6.66 2.65 -6.81
C ASN A 127 7.04 1.48 -7.74
N GLN A 128 7.99 0.65 -7.33
CA GLN A 128 8.50 -0.51 -8.07
C GLN A 128 8.30 -1.81 -7.28
N ILE A 129 7.26 -1.87 -6.44
CA ILE A 129 6.95 -3.05 -5.62
C ILE A 129 6.51 -4.18 -6.55
N THR A 130 7.08 -5.37 -6.38
CA THR A 130 6.80 -6.54 -7.24
C THR A 130 5.95 -7.61 -6.58
N ALA A 131 5.91 -7.66 -5.25
CA ALA A 131 5.18 -8.67 -4.50
C ALA A 131 4.60 -8.11 -3.20
N LEU A 132 3.49 -8.70 -2.74
CA LEU A 132 2.93 -8.54 -1.40
C LEU A 132 3.11 -9.85 -0.64
N GLU A 133 3.99 -9.83 0.37
CA GLU A 133 4.33 -10.98 1.20
C GLU A 133 3.35 -11.13 2.37
N ALA A 134 3.27 -12.34 2.94
CA ALA A 134 2.35 -12.67 4.04
C ALA A 134 2.49 -11.78 5.28
N ASP A 135 3.68 -11.23 5.52
CA ASP A 135 3.99 -10.42 6.70
C ASP A 135 4.08 -8.92 6.41
N SER A 136 3.73 -8.48 5.19
CA SER A 136 3.82 -7.07 4.78
C SER A 136 3.10 -6.10 5.73
N PHE A 137 1.98 -6.54 6.31
CA PHE A 137 1.10 -5.73 7.18
C PHE A 137 0.79 -6.41 8.53
N ILE A 138 1.64 -7.33 9.00
CA ILE A 138 1.33 -8.22 10.13
C ILE A 138 0.91 -7.48 11.42
N ASP A 139 1.46 -6.29 11.66
CA ASP A 139 1.15 -5.49 12.86
C ASP A 139 0.09 -4.40 12.61
N SER A 140 -0.31 -4.15 11.36
CA SER A 140 -1.17 -3.00 10.98
C SER A 140 -2.65 -3.38 10.87
N VAL A 141 -3.19 -3.94 11.95
CA VAL A 141 -4.56 -4.48 12.00
C VAL A 141 -5.67 -3.43 11.90
N GLU A 142 -5.34 -2.16 12.17
CA GLU A 142 -6.26 -1.01 12.08
C GLU A 142 -6.29 -0.37 10.68
N LEU A 143 -5.64 -0.97 9.67
CA LEU A 143 -5.65 -0.44 8.31
C LEU A 143 -7.07 -0.36 7.74
N GLU A 144 -7.45 0.84 7.30
CA GLU A 144 -8.71 1.15 6.63
C GLU A 144 -8.52 1.37 5.12
N ILE A 145 -7.40 1.97 4.70
CA ILE A 145 -7.11 2.29 3.29
C ILE A 145 -5.69 1.86 2.90
N LEU A 146 -5.61 1.07 1.84
CA LEU A 146 -4.35 0.59 1.28
C LEU A 146 -4.29 0.86 -0.23
N SER A 147 -3.27 1.61 -0.66
CA SER A 147 -3.11 1.99 -2.06
C SER A 147 -1.70 1.71 -2.57
N PHE A 148 -1.59 0.82 -3.55
CA PHE A 148 -0.35 0.51 -4.29
C PHE A 148 -0.57 0.59 -5.80
N ARG A 149 -1.36 1.56 -6.25
CA ARG A 149 -1.59 1.81 -7.67
C ARG A 149 -0.27 2.09 -8.39
N LYS A 150 -0.16 1.71 -9.66
CA LYS A 150 1.02 2.01 -10.50
C LYS A 150 2.31 1.46 -9.89
N ASN A 151 2.29 0.19 -9.50
CA ASN A 151 3.46 -0.56 -9.07
C ASN A 151 3.77 -1.64 -10.12
N GLN A 152 4.55 -2.66 -9.74
CA GLN A 152 4.86 -3.80 -10.59
C GLN A 152 4.43 -5.11 -9.95
N ILE A 153 3.40 -5.07 -9.10
CA ILE A 153 2.97 -6.22 -8.30
C ILE A 153 2.44 -7.29 -9.24
N SER A 154 3.11 -8.44 -9.26
CA SER A 154 2.67 -9.63 -9.99
C SER A 154 2.33 -10.80 -9.07
N GLU A 155 2.82 -10.76 -7.83
CA GLU A 155 2.64 -11.83 -6.84
C GLU A 155 1.97 -11.28 -5.59
N ILE A 156 0.86 -11.91 -5.19
CA ILE A 156 0.18 -11.62 -3.93
C ILE A 156 0.10 -12.92 -3.17
N ASN A 157 0.78 -12.97 -2.02
CA ASN A 157 0.67 -14.11 -1.13
C ASN A 157 -0.78 -14.25 -0.63
N VAL A 158 -1.29 -15.47 -0.52
CA VAL A 158 -2.67 -15.72 -0.04
C VAL A 158 -2.94 -15.17 1.37
N GLN A 159 -1.89 -14.98 2.18
CA GLN A 159 -1.98 -14.37 3.51
C GLN A 159 -1.53 -12.90 3.56
N ALA A 160 -1.27 -12.26 2.40
CA ALA A 160 -0.78 -10.88 2.36
C ALA A 160 -1.70 -9.87 3.08
N PHE A 161 -3.01 -10.15 3.11
CA PHE A 161 -4.02 -9.32 3.77
C PHE A 161 -4.62 -9.97 5.02
N HIS A 162 -3.93 -10.96 5.59
CA HIS A 162 -4.39 -11.64 6.80
C HIS A 162 -4.54 -10.62 7.95
N ASN A 163 -5.60 -10.76 8.75
CA ASN A 163 -5.98 -9.86 9.86
C ASN A 163 -6.37 -8.42 9.49
N LEU A 164 -6.45 -8.06 8.20
CA LEU A 164 -6.89 -6.71 7.79
C LEU A 164 -8.43 -6.60 7.73
N GLY A 165 -9.09 -6.98 8.84
CA GLY A 165 -10.55 -7.01 8.93
C GLY A 165 -11.21 -5.63 8.86
N GLN A 166 -10.48 -4.56 9.20
CA GLN A 166 -10.94 -3.17 9.15
C GLN A 166 -10.72 -2.51 7.78
N LEU A 167 -10.08 -3.19 6.82
CA LEU A 167 -9.74 -2.58 5.54
C LEU A 167 -11.00 -2.35 4.70
N ARG A 168 -11.26 -1.09 4.37
CA ARG A 168 -12.43 -0.62 3.62
C ARG A 168 -12.11 -0.35 2.16
N GLU A 169 -10.90 0.12 1.87
CA GLU A 169 -10.51 0.47 0.50
C GLU A 169 -9.17 -0.16 0.12
N LEU A 170 -9.19 -0.96 -0.95
CA LEU A 170 -8.00 -1.59 -1.51
C LEU A 170 -7.81 -1.22 -2.97
N TYR A 171 -6.69 -0.55 -3.26
CA TYR A 171 -6.35 -0.10 -4.60
C TYR A 171 -5.06 -0.72 -5.12
N LEU A 172 -5.20 -1.61 -6.09
CA LEU A 172 -4.11 -2.34 -6.76
C LEU A 172 -4.11 -2.09 -8.28
N ALA A 173 -4.75 -1.01 -8.74
CA ALA A 173 -4.83 -0.66 -10.16
C ALA A 173 -3.45 -0.42 -10.80
N ASP A 174 -3.34 -0.64 -12.11
CA ASP A 174 -2.12 -0.45 -12.89
C ASP A 174 -0.93 -1.25 -12.32
N ASN A 175 -1.12 -2.55 -12.12
CA ASN A 175 -0.08 -3.48 -11.67
C ASN A 175 0.12 -4.59 -12.72
N LYS A 176 0.74 -5.71 -12.33
CA LYS A 176 1.03 -6.86 -13.20
C LYS A 176 0.35 -8.14 -12.68
N ILE A 177 -0.74 -8.00 -11.91
CA ILE A 177 -1.45 -9.12 -11.28
C ILE A 177 -2.13 -9.93 -12.39
N ASN A 178 -1.79 -11.20 -12.52
CA ASN A 178 -2.36 -12.09 -13.53
C ASN A 178 -3.19 -13.24 -12.93
N ASN A 179 -3.06 -13.49 -11.64
CA ASN A 179 -3.80 -14.50 -10.89
C ASN A 179 -4.11 -14.01 -9.48
N LEU A 180 -5.21 -14.51 -8.93
CA LEU A 180 -5.60 -14.32 -7.53
C LEU A 180 -6.07 -15.68 -7.01
N HIS A 181 -5.65 -16.03 -5.81
CA HIS A 181 -6.17 -17.20 -5.12
C HIS A 181 -7.60 -16.92 -4.62
N MET A 182 -8.49 -17.92 -4.58
CA MET A 182 -9.89 -17.75 -4.14
C MET A 182 -10.03 -17.12 -2.74
N ASN A 183 -9.03 -17.30 -1.87
CA ASN A 183 -9.01 -16.72 -0.51
C ASN A 183 -8.20 -15.43 -0.37
N THR A 184 -7.74 -14.81 -1.46
CA THR A 184 -6.87 -13.61 -1.40
C THR A 184 -7.52 -12.49 -0.57
N PHE A 185 -8.83 -12.30 -0.69
CA PHE A 185 -9.58 -11.25 0.03
C PHE A 185 -10.41 -11.78 1.21
N GLY A 186 -10.22 -13.04 1.60
CA GLY A 186 -11.10 -13.72 2.57
C GLY A 186 -11.10 -13.12 3.98
N SER A 187 -10.08 -12.35 4.35
CA SER A 187 -10.02 -11.64 5.64
C SER A 187 -10.59 -10.21 5.59
N LEU A 188 -10.88 -9.67 4.40
CA LEU A 188 -11.27 -8.27 4.19
C LEU A 188 -12.79 -8.09 4.35
N ILE A 189 -13.32 -8.43 5.52
CA ILE A 189 -14.78 -8.49 5.79
C ILE A 189 -15.47 -7.11 5.73
N SER A 190 -14.72 -6.03 5.93
CA SER A 190 -15.21 -4.64 5.85
C SER A 190 -14.91 -3.96 4.51
N LEU A 191 -14.45 -4.70 3.50
CA LEU A 191 -14.06 -4.12 2.22
C LEU A 191 -15.26 -3.55 1.47
N GLU A 192 -15.20 -2.26 1.13
CA GLU A 192 -16.23 -1.51 0.43
C GLU A 192 -15.83 -1.21 -1.02
N ILE A 193 -14.55 -0.90 -1.25
CA ILE A 193 -14.03 -0.53 -2.57
C ILE A 193 -12.82 -1.40 -2.91
N LEU A 194 -12.90 -2.08 -4.05
CA LEU A 194 -11.80 -2.83 -4.63
C LEU A 194 -11.48 -2.36 -6.05
N SER A 195 -10.23 -1.98 -6.27
CA SER A 195 -9.75 -1.63 -7.61
C SER A 195 -8.60 -2.53 -8.03
N LEU A 196 -8.86 -3.31 -9.08
CA LEU A 196 -7.92 -4.21 -9.77
C LEU A 196 -7.79 -3.83 -11.26
N SER A 197 -8.24 -2.64 -11.66
CA SER A 197 -8.22 -2.20 -13.05
C SER A 197 -6.80 -2.08 -13.61
N GLY A 198 -6.64 -2.22 -14.93
CA GLY A 198 -5.33 -2.12 -15.57
C GLY A 198 -4.34 -3.20 -15.13
N ASN A 199 -4.82 -4.41 -14.84
CA ASN A 199 -4.00 -5.58 -14.52
C ASN A 199 -4.04 -6.60 -15.68
N LEU A 200 -3.62 -7.84 -15.41
CA LEU A 200 -3.48 -8.92 -16.40
C LEU A 200 -4.38 -10.12 -16.06
N LEU A 201 -5.45 -9.91 -15.28
CA LEU A 201 -6.34 -10.98 -14.84
C LEU A 201 -7.07 -11.61 -16.04
N GLN A 202 -6.99 -12.94 -16.17
CA GLN A 202 -7.66 -13.70 -17.23
C GLN A 202 -8.98 -14.35 -16.77
N SER A 203 -9.08 -14.64 -15.48
CA SER A 203 -10.24 -15.23 -14.85
C SER A 203 -10.39 -14.72 -13.42
N ILE A 204 -11.60 -14.81 -12.89
CA ILE A 204 -11.91 -14.60 -11.47
C ILE A 204 -12.51 -15.90 -10.95
N ASP A 205 -12.02 -16.36 -9.81
CA ASP A 205 -12.59 -17.52 -9.14
C ASP A 205 -14.01 -17.22 -8.63
N LEU A 206 -14.91 -18.20 -8.69
CA LEU A 206 -16.28 -18.06 -8.22
C LEU A 206 -16.36 -17.61 -6.76
N GLU A 207 -15.45 -18.12 -5.93
CA GLU A 207 -15.43 -17.88 -4.49
C GLU A 207 -14.53 -16.71 -4.10
N LEU A 208 -13.92 -15.97 -5.05
CA LEU A 208 -12.94 -14.91 -4.73
C LEU A 208 -13.47 -13.88 -3.72
N PHE A 209 -14.77 -13.60 -3.76
CA PHE A 209 -15.45 -12.59 -2.95
C PHE A 209 -16.38 -13.17 -1.88
N HIS A 210 -16.22 -14.45 -1.49
CA HIS A 210 -17.16 -15.15 -0.61
C HIS A 210 -17.41 -14.44 0.74
N ALA A 211 -16.40 -13.73 1.26
CA ALA A 211 -16.45 -13.04 2.56
C ALA A 211 -16.71 -11.52 2.47
N ASN A 212 -16.73 -10.94 1.26
CA ASN A 212 -16.67 -9.48 1.07
C ASN A 212 -18.07 -8.87 0.87
N HIS A 213 -19.01 -9.15 1.78
CA HIS A 213 -20.42 -8.74 1.68
C HIS A 213 -20.65 -7.22 1.73
N GLN A 214 -19.65 -6.44 2.16
CA GLN A 214 -19.72 -4.98 2.25
C GLN A 214 -19.29 -4.28 0.96
N LEU A 215 -18.87 -5.02 -0.07
CA LEU A 215 -18.42 -4.43 -1.34
C LEU A 215 -19.56 -3.64 -2.00
N ARG A 216 -19.19 -2.43 -2.40
CA ARG A 216 -20.05 -1.43 -3.05
C ARG A 216 -19.56 -1.08 -4.44
N GLU A 217 -18.24 -1.09 -4.62
CA GLU A 217 -17.59 -0.75 -5.87
C GLU A 217 -16.48 -1.76 -6.21
N ILE A 218 -16.55 -2.32 -7.42
CA ILE A 218 -15.53 -3.22 -7.96
C ILE A 218 -15.09 -2.71 -9.32
N LEU A 219 -13.82 -2.31 -9.42
CA LEU A 219 -13.22 -1.81 -10.65
C LEU A 219 -12.29 -2.87 -11.24
N LEU A 220 -12.71 -3.49 -12.34
CA LEU A 220 -12.02 -4.59 -13.02
C LEU A 220 -11.72 -4.27 -14.49
N TYR A 221 -11.97 -3.04 -14.93
CA TYR A 221 -11.76 -2.61 -16.30
C TYR A 221 -10.29 -2.73 -16.73
N ASP A 222 -10.07 -2.81 -18.04
CA ASP A 222 -8.74 -2.95 -18.66
C ASP A 222 -7.92 -4.13 -18.13
N ASN A 223 -8.57 -5.28 -17.94
CA ASN A 223 -7.92 -6.57 -17.66
C ASN A 223 -7.91 -7.47 -18.91
N LYS A 224 -7.84 -8.79 -18.73
CA LYS A 224 -7.87 -9.81 -19.79
C LYS A 224 -8.96 -10.86 -19.53
N LEU A 225 -10.01 -10.50 -18.79
CA LEU A 225 -11.04 -11.45 -18.36
C LEU A 225 -11.77 -12.00 -19.58
N THR A 226 -11.82 -13.33 -19.70
CA THR A 226 -12.45 -14.03 -20.82
C THR A 226 -13.80 -14.63 -20.49
N ALA A 227 -14.12 -14.80 -19.21
CA ALA A 227 -15.43 -15.13 -18.70
C ALA A 227 -15.49 -14.75 -17.22
N ILE A 228 -16.70 -14.50 -16.71
CA ILE A 228 -16.97 -14.37 -15.28
C ILE A 228 -18.24 -15.16 -15.00
N HIS A 229 -18.22 -15.98 -13.96
CA HIS A 229 -19.38 -16.79 -13.61
C HIS A 229 -20.50 -15.87 -13.07
N PRO A 230 -21.79 -16.06 -13.46
CA PRO A 230 -22.87 -15.17 -13.02
C PRO A 230 -23.00 -15.06 -11.49
N GLN A 231 -22.69 -16.13 -10.77
CA GLN A 231 -22.76 -16.16 -9.31
C GLN A 231 -21.56 -15.53 -8.59
N THR A 232 -20.50 -15.13 -9.30
CA THR A 232 -19.31 -14.49 -8.68
C THR A 232 -19.67 -13.28 -7.82
N PHE A 233 -20.75 -12.58 -8.16
CA PHE A 233 -21.20 -11.39 -7.42
C PHE A 233 -22.51 -11.57 -6.63
N SER A 234 -23.00 -12.80 -6.43
CA SER A 234 -24.35 -13.02 -5.87
C SER A 234 -24.52 -12.60 -4.40
N ASN A 235 -23.43 -12.56 -3.63
CA ASN A 235 -23.48 -12.31 -2.18
C ASN A 235 -23.19 -10.85 -1.79
N MET A 236 -23.15 -9.94 -2.77
CA MET A 236 -22.83 -8.52 -2.57
C MET A 236 -24.07 -7.65 -2.75
N GLU A 237 -24.93 -7.65 -1.73
CA GLU A 237 -26.23 -6.95 -1.74
C GLU A 237 -26.12 -5.42 -1.88
N ASN A 238 -24.97 -4.85 -1.55
CA ASN A 238 -24.72 -3.40 -1.58
C ASN A 238 -23.91 -2.96 -2.81
N LEU A 239 -23.58 -3.87 -3.72
CA LEU A 239 -22.81 -3.57 -4.92
C LEU A 239 -23.67 -2.68 -5.84
N PHE A 240 -23.19 -1.46 -6.12
CA PHE A 240 -23.86 -0.53 -7.02
C PHE A 240 -22.96 -0.08 -8.18
N ASN A 241 -21.66 -0.34 -8.11
CA ASN A 241 -20.72 -0.02 -9.17
C ASN A 241 -19.85 -1.25 -9.51
N LEU A 242 -20.01 -1.76 -10.73
CA LEU A 242 -19.18 -2.83 -11.28
C LEU A 242 -18.69 -2.41 -12.67
N GLU A 243 -17.41 -2.11 -12.77
CA GLU A 243 -16.80 -1.67 -14.03
C GLU A 243 -15.96 -2.78 -14.67
N LEU A 244 -16.41 -3.27 -15.82
CA LEU A 244 -15.80 -4.39 -16.54
C LEU A 244 -15.30 -4.06 -17.95
N HIS A 245 -15.46 -2.81 -18.41
CA HIS A 245 -15.07 -2.39 -19.76
C HIS A 245 -13.59 -2.67 -20.06
N GLY A 246 -13.21 -2.87 -21.32
CA GLY A 246 -11.81 -3.17 -21.68
C GLY A 246 -11.33 -4.60 -21.34
N ASN A 247 -12.25 -5.50 -20.95
CA ASN A 247 -12.00 -6.94 -20.87
C ASN A 247 -12.36 -7.66 -22.20
N LEU A 248 -12.03 -8.96 -22.30
CA LEU A 248 -12.27 -9.75 -23.51
C LEU A 248 -13.70 -10.30 -23.58
N CYS A 249 -14.34 -10.53 -22.43
CA CYS A 249 -15.68 -11.11 -22.35
C CYS A 249 -16.82 -10.09 -22.29
N VAL A 250 -16.49 -8.83 -22.00
CA VAL A 250 -17.46 -7.77 -21.74
C VAL A 250 -17.56 -6.89 -22.97
N ASP A 251 -18.71 -6.89 -23.63
CA ASP A 251 -19.03 -5.90 -24.66
C ASP A 251 -18.99 -4.49 -24.04
N LYS A 252 -18.55 -3.50 -24.81
CA LYS A 252 -17.96 -2.23 -24.36
C LYS A 252 -18.86 -1.31 -23.52
N ASP A 253 -20.10 -1.69 -23.25
CA ASP A 253 -21.16 -0.80 -22.78
C ASP A 253 -21.91 -1.28 -21.51
N ILE A 254 -21.38 -2.26 -20.76
CA ILE A 254 -22.02 -2.64 -19.47
C ILE A 254 -21.68 -1.59 -18.39
N ARG A 255 -22.48 -0.52 -18.37
CA ARG A 255 -22.70 0.34 -17.20
C ARG A 255 -23.99 -0.13 -16.53
N LEU A 256 -23.87 -0.66 -15.34
CA LEU A 256 -25.00 -1.11 -14.55
C LEU A 256 -25.44 0.07 -13.69
N ASP A 257 -26.47 0.78 -14.12
CA ASP A 257 -27.15 1.82 -13.35
C ASP A 257 -28.18 1.21 -12.38
N GLU A 258 -28.52 1.97 -11.33
CA GLU A 258 -29.03 1.53 -10.01
C GLU A 258 -30.27 0.62 -9.99
N GLU A 259 -31.12 0.60 -11.02
CA GLU A 259 -32.32 -0.25 -11.04
C GLU A 259 -32.01 -1.65 -11.59
N ASP A 260 -32.37 -2.70 -10.83
CA ASP A 260 -32.19 -4.13 -11.14
C ASP A 260 -30.73 -4.56 -11.37
N PHE A 261 -29.77 -3.89 -10.71
CA PHE A 261 -28.33 -4.13 -10.84
C PHE A 261 -27.94 -5.62 -10.77
N GLN A 262 -28.48 -6.37 -9.81
CA GLN A 262 -28.17 -7.79 -9.66
C GLN A 262 -28.73 -8.66 -10.80
N GLU A 263 -29.93 -8.36 -11.30
CA GLU A 263 -30.52 -9.04 -12.45
C GLU A 263 -29.76 -8.70 -13.74
N LYS A 264 -29.41 -7.42 -13.93
CA LYS A 264 -28.60 -6.96 -15.06
C LYS A 264 -27.20 -7.58 -15.04
N ILE A 265 -26.54 -7.68 -13.88
CA ILE A 265 -25.28 -8.42 -13.72
C ILE A 265 -25.46 -9.86 -14.18
N ASN A 266 -26.44 -10.56 -13.61
CA ASN A 266 -26.63 -11.98 -13.90
C ASN A 266 -26.90 -12.23 -15.38
N ASN A 267 -27.74 -11.40 -16.01
CA ASN A 267 -28.07 -11.51 -17.43
C ASN A 267 -26.87 -11.18 -18.33
N ASN A 268 -26.14 -10.09 -18.04
CA ASN A 268 -24.99 -9.67 -18.84
C ASN A 268 -23.81 -10.63 -18.70
N LEU A 269 -23.51 -11.08 -17.48
CA LEU A 269 -22.46 -12.06 -17.23
C LEU A 269 -22.80 -13.42 -17.82
N LYS A 270 -24.08 -13.81 -17.84
CA LYS A 270 -24.52 -15.04 -18.50
C LYS A 270 -24.19 -15.01 -20.00
N VAL A 271 -24.45 -13.90 -20.70
CA VAL A 271 -24.05 -13.74 -22.11
C VAL A 271 -22.53 -13.84 -22.27
N CYS A 272 -21.76 -13.19 -21.39
CA CYS A 272 -20.29 -13.26 -21.39
C CYS A 272 -19.78 -14.71 -21.19
N TYR A 273 -20.42 -15.46 -20.29
CA TYR A 273 -20.04 -16.82 -19.92
C TYR A 273 -20.46 -17.86 -20.97
N GLU A 274 -21.68 -17.76 -21.51
CA GLU A 274 -22.20 -18.69 -22.53
C GLU A 274 -21.52 -18.51 -23.89
N SER A 275 -21.03 -17.31 -24.19
CA SER A 275 -20.24 -17.02 -25.40
C SER A 275 -18.80 -17.52 -25.32
N TYR A 276 -18.35 -17.90 -24.12
CA TYR A 276 -17.01 -18.46 -23.93
C TYR A 276 -17.01 -19.92 -24.38
N PRO A 277 -16.24 -20.30 -25.42
CA PRO A 277 -16.16 -21.69 -25.83
C PRO A 277 -15.62 -22.49 -24.66
N SER A 278 -16.42 -23.41 -24.14
CA SER A 278 -16.01 -24.37 -23.13
C SER A 278 -14.73 -25.03 -23.62
N LYS A 279 -13.59 -24.69 -23.00
CA LYS A 279 -12.41 -25.54 -23.12
C LYS A 279 -12.74 -26.80 -22.34
N GLU A 280 -13.03 -27.85 -23.10
CA GLU A 280 -12.88 -29.24 -22.65
C GLU A 280 -11.60 -29.45 -21.85
#